data_AF-A0A2E4KR27-F1
#
_entry.id   AF-A0A2E4KR27-F1
#
_cell.length_a   1.000
_cell.length_b   1.000
_cell.length_c   1.000
_cell.angle_alpha   90.00
_cell.angle_beta   90.00
_cell.angle_gamma   90.00
#
_symmetry.space_group_name_H-M   'P 1'
#
loop_
_entity.id
_entity.type
_entity.pdbx_description
1 polymer ?
#
loop_
_entity_poly.entity_id
_entity_poly.type
_entity_poly.pdbx_seq_one_letter_code
_entity_poly.pdbx_strand_id
1 'polypeptide(L)'
;MIFVLVALLCAGIQSGAVSGQSDTGNFLLDTITLTIPQVDYEPAIYYRDGDPYPHLDLQEVDRHRVIRKEHVAVVMENRYVKLTLLPEMGRVYSLIYKPTGNETLWQNDVATVGGASNDTGWWLWIGGIEYTLPGDEHGTTWAMPWAWEIVEDSSYRKAIRMRVREPSTGLEESLDIAIVPGKAYFTARVQIRNPTSVTVEYAHWVNPQWAPGGENGLTDHTEFIIPTERILIEKRWQENLGPSPQVWDGNPLRFIQGWSRMGDLMADGLTSGFYSAYSHDADEGIVRVFDPEKTPGVDVWTYGFRPQRIPMGSGASNAGYVEMWGGTSPTYPDARQPLGPGASIQWTEWMYPYQQTRGLDYADENVAINFQVVSDARRVVVGLCPSGDWSGSVELWRGSDLSLADEREPLRRWEVTANPERPFLQTPNLQELVVSEFDDLRLRVGSNRSGWIVID
;
A
#
# COMPACT_ATOMS: atom_id res chain seq x y z
N MET A 1 -81.03 -2.63 -30.88
CA MET A 1 -80.77 -1.36 -30.15
C MET A 1 -79.38 -1.45 -29.56
N ILE A 2 -78.44 -0.73 -30.17
CA ILE A 2 -77.05 -0.60 -29.72
C ILE A 2 -77.01 0.58 -28.76
N PHE A 3 -76.57 0.37 -27.52
CA PHE A 3 -76.15 1.45 -26.63
C PHE A 3 -74.66 1.27 -26.34
N VAL A 4 -73.88 2.19 -26.90
CA VAL A 4 -72.47 2.43 -26.62
C VAL A 4 -72.39 3.21 -25.31
N LEU A 5 -71.64 2.72 -24.34
CA LEU A 5 -71.29 3.47 -23.13
C LEU A 5 -69.84 3.95 -23.25
N VAL A 6 -69.68 5.28 -23.37
CA VAL A 6 -68.41 5.98 -23.32
C VAL A 6 -68.07 6.24 -21.85
N ALA A 7 -66.91 5.80 -21.39
CA ALA A 7 -66.35 6.15 -20.09
C ALA A 7 -65.04 6.92 -20.27
N LEU A 8 -64.98 8.10 -19.65
CA LEU A 8 -63.88 9.05 -19.68
C LEU A 8 -62.59 8.49 -19.05
N LEU A 9 -61.46 8.73 -19.72
CA LEU A 9 -60.11 8.62 -19.15
C LEU A 9 -59.74 9.94 -18.48
N CYS A 10 -59.62 9.94 -17.15
CA CYS A 10 -58.91 10.97 -16.39
C CYS A 10 -57.59 10.40 -15.86
N ALA A 11 -56.54 11.21 -16.01
CA ALA A 11 -55.14 10.88 -15.78
C ALA A 11 -54.78 10.65 -14.30
N GLY A 12 -53.86 9.71 -14.07
CA GLY A 12 -53.06 9.62 -12.86
C GLY A 12 -51.60 9.41 -13.24
N ILE A 13 -50.78 10.45 -13.07
CA ILE A 13 -49.31 10.35 -13.15
C ILE A 13 -48.87 9.72 -11.83
N GLN A 14 -48.48 8.44 -11.85
CA GLN A 14 -47.77 7.83 -10.74
C GLN A 14 -46.30 8.22 -10.86
N SER A 15 -45.83 9.02 -9.89
CA SER A 15 -44.41 9.21 -9.61
C SER A 15 -43.81 7.85 -9.24
N GLY A 16 -43.01 7.28 -10.15
CA GLY A 16 -42.19 6.12 -9.86
C GLY A 16 -41.16 6.48 -8.79
N ALA A 17 -41.34 5.96 -7.58
CA ALA A 17 -40.29 5.91 -6.58
C ALA A 17 -39.15 5.06 -7.15
N VAL A 18 -37.98 5.66 -7.36
CA VAL A 18 -36.75 4.92 -7.57
C VAL A 18 -36.44 4.22 -6.25
N SER A 19 -36.81 2.94 -6.16
CA SER A 19 -36.30 2.07 -5.12
C SER A 19 -34.81 1.85 -5.41
N GLY A 20 -33.95 2.54 -4.67
CA GLY A 20 -32.55 2.17 -4.58
C GLY A 20 -32.47 0.76 -4.01
N GLN A 21 -32.28 -0.24 -4.87
CA GLN A 21 -31.72 -1.50 -4.43
C GLN A 21 -30.31 -1.19 -3.91
N SER A 22 -30.12 -1.35 -2.61
CA SER A 22 -28.79 -1.42 -2.00
C SER A 22 -28.00 -2.51 -2.70
N ASP A 23 -26.84 -2.17 -3.23
CA ASP A 23 -25.89 -3.10 -3.85
C ASP A 23 -25.19 -3.94 -2.75
N THR A 24 -25.98 -4.72 -2.01
CA THR A 24 -25.53 -5.60 -0.92
C THR A 24 -24.83 -6.85 -1.42
N GLY A 25 -24.59 -6.98 -2.74
CA GLY A 25 -23.95 -8.14 -3.35
C GLY A 25 -22.45 -8.24 -3.11
N ASN A 26 -21.78 -7.14 -2.77
CA ASN A 26 -20.31 -7.07 -2.70
C ASN A 26 -19.84 -6.57 -1.33
N PHE A 27 -20.24 -7.20 -0.21
CA PHE A 27 -19.56 -7.01 1.08
C PHE A 27 -19.51 -8.30 1.89
N LEU A 28 -18.42 -9.06 1.69
CA LEU A 28 -18.32 -10.45 2.09
C LEU A 28 -17.08 -10.67 2.96
N LEU A 29 -17.18 -11.67 3.85
CA LEU A 29 -16.06 -12.26 4.57
C LEU A 29 -16.28 -13.77 4.54
N ASP A 30 -15.32 -14.49 3.98
CA ASP A 30 -15.36 -15.95 3.88
C ASP A 30 -14.02 -16.56 4.30
N THR A 31 -14.08 -17.73 4.94
CA THR A 31 -12.90 -18.56 5.19
C THR A 31 -12.84 -19.67 4.15
N ILE A 32 -11.72 -19.78 3.45
CA ILE A 32 -11.50 -20.76 2.37
C ILE A 32 -10.20 -21.53 2.60
N THR A 33 -10.05 -22.64 1.87
CA THR A 33 -8.76 -23.29 1.67
C THR A 33 -8.11 -22.71 0.41
N LEU A 34 -6.96 -22.06 0.56
CA LEU A 34 -6.14 -21.58 -0.55
C LEU A 34 -4.99 -22.56 -0.78
N THR A 35 -4.77 -22.96 -2.04
CA THR A 35 -3.65 -23.83 -2.39
C THR A 35 -2.54 -23.04 -3.07
N ILE A 36 -1.35 -23.01 -2.46
CA ILE A 36 -0.17 -22.31 -2.97
C ILE A 36 0.87 -23.35 -3.41
N PRO A 37 1.41 -23.26 -4.63
CA PRO A 37 2.58 -24.05 -5.02
C PRO A 37 3.78 -23.66 -4.14
N GLN A 38 4.43 -24.64 -3.52
CA GLN A 38 5.52 -24.40 -2.58
C GLN A 38 6.63 -25.44 -2.77
N VAL A 39 7.90 -25.03 -2.65
CA VAL A 39 9.00 -25.97 -2.45
C VAL A 39 8.77 -26.74 -1.14
N ASP A 40 8.95 -28.06 -1.15
CA ASP A 40 8.75 -28.93 0.02
C ASP A 40 9.90 -28.80 1.03
N TYR A 41 10.02 -27.63 1.67
CA TYR A 41 11.11 -27.29 2.58
C TYR A 41 10.85 -27.72 4.03
N GLU A 42 9.59 -27.94 4.41
CA GLU A 42 9.21 -28.25 5.80
C GLU A 42 9.95 -29.46 6.40
N PRO A 43 10.24 -30.55 5.66
CA PRO A 43 11.03 -31.66 6.18
C PRO A 43 12.47 -31.30 6.58
N ALA A 44 13.01 -30.18 6.08
CA ALA A 44 14.36 -29.70 6.39
C ALA A 44 14.39 -28.73 7.59
N ILE A 45 13.24 -28.46 8.23
CA ILE A 45 13.16 -27.63 9.43
C ILE A 45 13.69 -28.41 10.64
N TYR A 46 14.51 -27.75 11.46
CA TYR A 46 15.01 -28.29 12.72
C TYR A 46 15.07 -27.22 13.81
N TYR A 47 15.16 -27.66 15.06
CA TYR A 47 15.30 -26.79 16.24
C TYR A 47 16.61 -27.11 16.94
N ARG A 48 17.31 -26.07 17.42
CA ARG A 48 18.51 -26.22 18.23
C ARG A 48 18.14 -26.19 19.72
N ASP A 49 18.90 -26.92 20.54
CA ASP A 49 18.67 -26.94 21.98
C ASP A 49 18.79 -25.54 22.58
N GLY A 50 17.71 -25.05 23.21
CA GLY A 50 17.65 -23.74 23.85
C GLY A 50 17.42 -22.57 22.91
N ASP A 51 17.30 -22.80 21.60
CA ASP A 51 16.95 -21.79 20.61
C ASP A 51 15.44 -21.90 20.31
N PRO A 52 14.65 -20.83 20.49
CA PRO A 52 13.21 -20.89 20.25
C PRO A 52 12.83 -20.89 18.75
N TYR A 53 13.78 -20.63 17.85
CA TYR A 53 13.48 -20.41 16.44
C TYR A 53 13.53 -21.69 15.60
N PRO A 54 12.64 -21.85 14.60
CA PRO A 54 12.80 -22.86 13.57
C PRO A 54 13.96 -22.46 12.65
N HIS A 55 14.95 -23.33 12.54
CA HIS A 55 16.00 -23.21 11.53
C HIS A 55 15.71 -24.11 10.34
N LEU A 56 16.39 -23.84 9.24
CA LEU A 56 16.27 -24.59 8.00
C LEU A 56 17.63 -25.06 7.53
N ASP A 57 17.77 -26.35 7.24
CA ASP A 57 18.94 -26.85 6.50
C ASP A 57 18.72 -26.64 5.00
N LEU A 58 19.24 -25.52 4.49
CA LEU A 58 19.13 -25.16 3.07
C LEU A 58 19.77 -26.18 2.11
N GLN A 59 20.66 -27.06 2.59
CA GLN A 59 21.28 -28.10 1.75
C GLN A 59 20.35 -29.29 1.54
N GLU A 60 19.44 -29.56 2.49
CA GLU A 60 18.47 -30.65 2.43
C GLU A 60 17.18 -30.27 1.69
N VAL A 61 17.00 -28.98 1.34
CA VAL A 61 15.85 -28.51 0.57
C VAL A 61 15.98 -28.90 -0.91
N ASP A 62 15.19 -29.87 -1.37
CA ASP A 62 15.03 -30.17 -2.79
C ASP A 62 14.18 -29.09 -3.49
N ARG A 63 14.86 -28.13 -4.11
CA ARG A 63 14.26 -26.99 -4.82
C ARG A 63 13.41 -27.38 -6.02
N HIS A 64 13.53 -28.61 -6.52
CA HIS A 64 12.71 -29.10 -7.63
C HIS A 64 11.43 -29.80 -7.16
N ARG A 65 11.35 -30.16 -5.88
CA ARG A 65 10.17 -30.79 -5.31
C ARG A 65 9.15 -29.72 -4.90
N VAL A 66 8.22 -29.44 -5.80
CA VAL A 66 7.09 -28.53 -5.56
C VAL A 66 5.85 -29.32 -5.15
N ILE A 67 5.26 -28.95 -4.02
CA ILE A 67 4.00 -29.48 -3.50
C ILE A 67 2.89 -28.44 -3.60
N ARG A 68 1.64 -28.91 -3.54
CA ARG A 68 0.46 -28.05 -3.39
C ARG A 68 0.15 -27.91 -1.90
N LYS A 69 0.61 -26.83 -1.29
CA LYS A 69 0.39 -26.56 0.14
C LYS A 69 -0.98 -25.91 0.31
N GLU A 70 -1.81 -26.47 1.17
CA GLU A 70 -3.08 -25.89 1.57
C GLU A 70 -2.87 -24.96 2.76
N HIS A 71 -3.45 -23.77 2.70
CA HIS A 71 -3.48 -22.77 3.76
C HIS A 71 -4.92 -22.40 4.08
N VAL A 72 -5.19 -22.12 5.35
CA VAL A 72 -6.40 -21.39 5.71
C VAL A 72 -6.24 -19.96 5.22
N ALA A 73 -7.23 -19.47 4.47
CA ALA A 73 -7.25 -18.08 4.00
C ALA A 73 -8.58 -17.42 4.34
N VAL A 74 -8.53 -16.13 4.65
CA VAL A 74 -9.72 -15.30 4.81
C VAL A 74 -9.81 -14.34 3.65
N VAL A 75 -10.92 -14.39 2.92
CA VAL A 75 -11.23 -13.45 1.85
C VAL A 75 -12.19 -12.40 2.39
N MET A 76 -11.82 -11.13 2.28
CA MET A 76 -12.72 -10.01 2.56
C MET A 76 -12.89 -9.18 1.30
N GLU A 77 -14.12 -8.93 0.89
CA GLU A 77 -14.41 -8.23 -0.37
C GLU A 77 -15.43 -7.12 -0.15
N ASN A 78 -15.21 -5.96 -0.77
CA ASN A 78 -16.23 -4.92 -0.90
C ASN A 78 -16.45 -4.52 -2.38
N ARG A 79 -17.09 -3.37 -2.65
CA ARG A 79 -17.26 -2.85 -4.03
C ARG A 79 -15.93 -2.67 -4.77
N TYR A 80 -14.89 -2.18 -4.10
CA TYR A 80 -13.66 -1.69 -4.73
C TYR A 80 -12.45 -2.59 -4.54
N VAL A 81 -12.40 -3.40 -3.49
CA VAL A 81 -11.26 -4.28 -3.20
C VAL A 81 -11.68 -5.69 -2.84
N LYS A 82 -10.81 -6.64 -3.19
CA LYS A 82 -10.83 -8.01 -2.68
C LYS A 82 -9.49 -8.32 -2.03
N LEU A 83 -9.51 -8.58 -0.75
CA LEU A 83 -8.35 -8.86 0.09
C LEU A 83 -8.32 -10.35 0.42
N THR A 84 -7.15 -10.98 0.32
CA THR A 84 -6.93 -12.35 0.84
C THR A 84 -5.86 -12.31 1.92
N LEU A 85 -6.19 -12.81 3.10
CA LEU A 85 -5.29 -12.94 4.25
C LEU A 85 -4.86 -14.40 4.40
N LEU A 86 -3.60 -14.60 4.80
CA LEU A 86 -3.09 -15.85 5.35
C LEU A 86 -2.90 -15.64 6.86
N PRO A 87 -3.97 -15.81 7.65
CA PRO A 87 -3.99 -15.32 9.02
C PRO A 87 -3.07 -16.12 9.96
N GLU A 88 -2.77 -17.37 9.63
CA GLU A 88 -1.80 -18.21 10.35
C GLU A 88 -0.34 -17.74 10.13
N MET A 89 -0.11 -16.79 9.22
CA MET A 89 1.18 -16.20 8.88
C MET A 89 1.23 -14.69 9.13
N GLY A 90 0.19 -14.09 9.72
CA GLY A 90 0.11 -12.63 9.92
C GLY A 90 0.14 -11.82 8.62
N ARG A 91 -0.20 -12.43 7.48
CA ARG A 91 0.13 -11.92 6.14
C ARG A 91 -1.11 -11.48 5.36
N VAL A 92 -0.99 -10.31 4.72
CA VAL A 92 -1.89 -9.94 3.62
C VAL A 92 -1.30 -10.53 2.34
N TYR A 93 -1.97 -11.46 1.70
CA TYR A 93 -1.41 -12.19 0.56
C TYR A 93 -1.81 -11.61 -0.81
N SER A 94 -2.99 -11.00 -0.91
CA SER A 94 -3.54 -10.47 -2.15
C SER A 94 -4.36 -9.22 -1.87
N LEU A 95 -4.25 -8.21 -2.73
CA LEU A 95 -5.10 -7.03 -2.78
C LEU A 95 -5.45 -6.73 -4.24
N ILE A 96 -6.62 -7.22 -4.65
CA ILE A 96 -7.16 -6.97 -5.98
C ILE A 96 -7.94 -5.65 -5.97
N TYR A 97 -7.57 -4.74 -6.87
CA TYR A 97 -8.29 -3.52 -7.15
C TYR A 97 -9.39 -3.78 -8.17
N LYS A 98 -10.65 -3.85 -7.74
CA LYS A 98 -11.78 -4.22 -8.60
C LYS A 98 -12.07 -3.23 -9.74
N PRO A 99 -11.89 -1.90 -9.61
CA PRO A 99 -12.02 -0.94 -10.70
C PRO A 99 -11.18 -1.27 -11.94
N THR A 100 -9.97 -1.80 -11.78
CA THR A 100 -9.09 -2.20 -12.90
C THR A 100 -9.05 -3.71 -13.11
N GLY A 101 -9.36 -4.49 -12.07
CA GLY A 101 -9.24 -5.95 -12.03
C GLY A 101 -7.83 -6.43 -11.67
N ASN A 102 -6.90 -5.52 -11.37
CA ASN A 102 -5.50 -5.82 -11.17
C ASN A 102 -5.20 -6.30 -9.75
N GLU A 103 -4.29 -7.28 -9.64
CA GLU A 103 -3.57 -7.55 -8.40
C GLU A 103 -2.48 -6.48 -8.22
N THR A 104 -2.33 -5.99 -6.98
CA THR A 104 -1.43 -4.87 -6.65
C THR A 104 -0.20 -5.33 -5.88
N LEU A 105 -0.25 -6.55 -5.34
CA LEU A 105 0.83 -7.20 -4.60
C LEU A 105 1.51 -8.26 -5.45
N TRP A 106 2.83 -8.30 -5.36
CA TRP A 106 3.58 -9.39 -5.95
C TRP A 106 3.33 -10.69 -5.20
N GLN A 107 3.13 -11.78 -5.96
CA GLN A 107 3.03 -13.14 -5.47
C GLN A 107 4.07 -14.01 -6.15
N ASN A 108 4.77 -14.81 -5.35
CA ASN A 108 5.68 -15.78 -5.92
C ASN A 108 4.89 -16.86 -6.65
N ASP A 109 5.37 -17.28 -7.82
CA ASP A 109 4.72 -18.34 -8.59
C ASP A 109 4.87 -19.71 -7.91
N VAL A 110 5.98 -19.89 -7.20
CA VAL A 110 6.25 -21.00 -6.29
C VAL A 110 6.87 -20.44 -5.01
N ALA A 111 6.13 -20.51 -3.90
CA ALA A 111 6.64 -20.12 -2.59
C ALA A 111 7.88 -20.96 -2.22
N THR A 112 8.93 -20.32 -1.74
CA THR A 112 10.23 -20.98 -1.57
C THR A 112 11.10 -20.27 -0.52
N VAL A 113 12.27 -20.81 -0.19
CA VAL A 113 13.04 -20.42 1.01
C VAL A 113 14.50 -20.07 0.73
N GLY A 114 14.89 -18.88 1.16
CA GLY A 114 16.23 -18.33 1.03
C GLY A 114 16.93 -18.19 2.38
N GLY A 115 18.24 -17.93 2.37
CA GLY A 115 18.93 -17.45 3.57
C GLY A 115 18.55 -16.01 3.86
N ALA A 116 18.49 -15.65 5.14
CA ALA A 116 18.22 -14.28 5.59
C ALA A 116 19.07 -13.95 6.82
N SER A 117 19.34 -12.67 7.02
CA SER A 117 20.16 -12.12 8.11
C SER A 117 19.30 -11.83 9.35
N ASN A 118 18.67 -12.88 9.87
CA ASN A 118 17.90 -12.87 11.11
C ASN A 118 18.19 -14.14 11.93
N ASP A 119 17.67 -14.21 13.15
CA ASP A 119 17.93 -15.34 14.05
C ASP A 119 17.39 -16.68 13.57
N THR A 120 16.39 -16.72 12.68
CA THR A 120 15.96 -17.98 12.06
C THR A 120 17.02 -18.49 11.06
N GLY A 121 17.74 -17.57 10.40
CA GLY A 121 18.75 -17.84 9.36
C GLY A 121 18.17 -18.09 7.97
N TRP A 122 16.86 -17.96 7.78
CA TRP A 122 16.18 -18.15 6.51
C TRP A 122 14.97 -17.22 6.39
N TRP A 123 14.33 -17.18 5.23
CA TRP A 123 13.06 -16.47 5.01
C TRP A 123 12.23 -17.15 3.93
N LEU A 124 10.91 -17.00 4.03
CA LEU A 124 9.93 -17.53 3.10
C LEU A 124 9.55 -16.48 2.04
N TRP A 125 10.00 -16.73 0.81
CA TRP A 125 9.67 -15.96 -0.39
C TRP A 125 8.29 -16.36 -0.91
N ILE A 126 7.23 -15.71 -0.41
CA ILE A 126 5.83 -16.03 -0.77
C ILE A 126 5.08 -14.90 -1.47
N GLY A 127 5.42 -13.63 -1.22
CA GLY A 127 4.67 -12.49 -1.74
C GLY A 127 3.75 -11.81 -0.72
N GLY A 128 3.12 -10.71 -1.12
CA GLY A 128 2.16 -9.97 -0.30
C GLY A 128 2.78 -8.92 0.63
N ILE A 129 2.23 -8.80 1.84
CA ILE A 129 2.63 -7.85 2.87
C ILE A 129 2.89 -8.59 4.16
N GLU A 130 4.09 -8.43 4.70
CA GLU A 130 4.48 -8.95 6.00
C GLU A 130 4.67 -7.85 7.04
N TYR A 131 4.52 -8.24 8.30
CA TYR A 131 4.73 -7.42 9.48
C TYR A 131 5.80 -8.10 10.31
N THR A 132 6.89 -7.40 10.56
CA THR A 132 8.13 -8.00 11.04
C THR A 132 8.48 -7.50 12.42
N LEU A 133 8.87 -8.42 13.30
CA LEU A 133 9.39 -8.17 14.64
C LEU A 133 10.47 -9.25 14.93
N PRO A 134 11.55 -8.99 15.69
CA PRO A 134 11.83 -7.80 16.49
C PRO A 134 12.77 -6.75 15.86
N GLY A 135 13.16 -6.89 14.59
CA GLY A 135 13.79 -5.79 13.84
C GLY A 135 14.89 -6.16 12.84
N ASP A 136 15.44 -7.38 12.89
CA ASP A 136 16.42 -7.87 11.91
C ASP A 136 15.78 -8.10 10.53
N GLU A 137 16.57 -8.54 9.54
CA GLU A 137 16.08 -8.74 8.16
C GLU A 137 14.86 -9.68 8.13
N HIS A 138 13.69 -9.17 7.71
CA HIS A 138 12.37 -9.82 7.80
C HIS A 138 11.89 -10.21 9.23
N GLY A 139 12.68 -9.97 10.27
CA GLY A 139 12.39 -10.41 11.64
C GLY A 139 12.25 -11.93 11.77
N THR A 140 11.58 -12.38 12.83
CA THR A 140 11.37 -13.81 13.13
C THR A 140 9.90 -14.19 13.19
N THR A 141 8.99 -13.22 13.36
CA THR A 141 7.55 -13.48 13.55
C THR A 141 6.85 -14.11 12.35
N TRP A 142 7.37 -13.95 11.13
CA TRP A 142 6.84 -14.65 9.94
C TRP A 142 6.95 -16.17 10.03
N ALA A 143 7.91 -16.69 10.82
CA ALA A 143 8.13 -18.12 11.05
C ALA A 143 7.41 -18.66 12.29
N MET A 144 6.69 -17.81 13.01
CA MET A 144 5.98 -18.16 14.25
C MET A 144 4.51 -18.48 13.95
N PRO A 145 3.84 -19.30 14.78
CA PRO A 145 2.41 -19.52 14.66
C PRO A 145 1.64 -18.25 15.06
N TRP A 146 0.78 -17.77 14.16
CA TRP A 146 -0.13 -16.66 14.46
C TRP A 146 -1.50 -17.18 14.92
N ALA A 147 -1.96 -16.70 16.07
CA ALA A 147 -3.34 -16.89 16.50
C ALA A 147 -4.23 -15.86 15.80
N TRP A 148 -5.42 -16.25 15.37
CA TRP A 148 -6.32 -15.33 14.68
C TRP A 148 -7.80 -15.56 14.99
N GLU A 149 -8.60 -14.52 14.80
CA GLU A 149 -10.06 -14.58 14.95
C GLU A 149 -10.77 -13.54 14.07
N ILE A 150 -12.00 -13.84 13.65
CA ILE A 150 -12.91 -12.85 13.06
C ILE A 150 -13.44 -11.97 14.21
N VAL A 151 -12.99 -10.73 14.29
CA VAL A 151 -13.43 -9.78 15.34
C VAL A 151 -14.67 -9.00 14.94
N GLU A 152 -14.97 -8.90 13.63
CA GLU A 152 -16.20 -8.30 13.15
C GLU A 152 -16.61 -8.85 11.78
N ASP A 153 -17.89 -9.21 11.64
CA ASP A 153 -18.54 -9.56 10.38
C ASP A 153 -19.92 -8.88 10.33
N SER A 154 -19.93 -7.56 10.15
CA SER A 154 -21.13 -6.74 10.17
C SER A 154 -21.43 -6.17 8.78
N SER A 155 -22.58 -5.52 8.59
CA SER A 155 -22.88 -4.77 7.36
C SER A 155 -22.04 -3.49 7.20
N TYR A 156 -21.26 -3.11 8.22
CA TYR A 156 -20.52 -1.85 8.27
C TYR A 156 -19.00 -2.04 8.25
N ARG A 157 -18.51 -3.21 8.68
CA ARG A 157 -17.08 -3.53 8.74
C ARG A 157 -16.88 -5.04 8.78
N LYS A 158 -15.87 -5.52 8.05
CA LYS A 158 -15.30 -6.86 8.17
C LYS A 158 -13.91 -6.73 8.75
N ALA A 159 -13.56 -7.51 9.77
CA ALA A 159 -12.27 -7.40 10.43
C ALA A 159 -11.78 -8.71 11.03
N ILE A 160 -10.49 -8.96 10.85
CA ILE A 160 -9.73 -10.07 11.42
C ILE A 160 -8.68 -9.51 12.35
N ARG A 161 -8.46 -10.16 13.49
CA ARG A 161 -7.32 -9.91 14.35
C ARG A 161 -6.34 -11.08 14.27
N MET A 162 -5.08 -10.80 14.01
CA MET A 162 -3.97 -11.75 14.01
C MET A 162 -3.00 -11.37 15.13
N ARG A 163 -2.46 -12.33 15.86
CA ARG A 163 -1.56 -12.10 17.00
C ARG A 163 -0.41 -13.08 17.01
N VAL A 164 0.76 -12.59 17.37
CA VAL A 164 1.97 -13.38 17.56
C VAL A 164 2.70 -12.89 18.81
N ARG A 165 3.44 -13.81 19.44
CA ARG A 165 4.39 -13.48 20.51
C ARG A 165 5.78 -13.86 20.02
N GLU A 166 6.65 -12.87 19.95
CA GLU A 166 8.05 -13.09 19.56
C GLU A 166 8.77 -13.75 20.76
N PRO A 167 9.35 -14.96 20.58
CA PRO A 167 9.74 -15.79 21.71
C PRO A 167 10.97 -15.30 22.48
N SER A 168 11.92 -14.62 21.85
CA SER A 168 13.16 -14.19 22.50
C SER A 168 12.99 -12.89 23.30
N THR A 169 12.23 -11.96 22.76
CA THR A 169 11.94 -10.65 23.36
C THR A 169 10.70 -10.69 24.25
N GLY A 170 9.79 -11.63 24.03
CA GLY A 170 8.51 -11.72 24.72
C GLY A 170 7.51 -10.63 24.32
N LEU A 171 7.81 -9.84 23.28
CA LEU A 171 6.89 -8.85 22.73
C LEU A 171 5.66 -9.53 22.12
N GLU A 172 4.51 -8.88 22.26
CA GLU A 172 3.26 -9.29 21.61
C GLU A 172 2.95 -8.30 20.50
N GLU A 173 2.71 -8.83 19.30
CA GLU A 173 2.23 -8.09 18.14
C GLU A 173 0.78 -8.49 17.85
N SER A 174 -0.06 -7.50 17.57
CA SER A 174 -1.45 -7.67 17.16
C SER A 174 -1.74 -6.81 15.93
N LEU A 175 -2.36 -7.42 14.93
CA LEU A 175 -2.76 -6.79 13.67
C LEU A 175 -4.28 -6.92 13.51
N ASP A 176 -5.00 -5.80 13.50
CA ASP A 176 -6.41 -5.80 13.07
C ASP A 176 -6.50 -5.34 11.63
N ILE A 177 -6.76 -6.28 10.72
CA ILE A 177 -6.98 -5.99 9.30
C ILE A 177 -8.48 -5.87 9.05
N ALA A 178 -8.89 -4.78 8.42
CA ALA A 178 -10.31 -4.52 8.18
C ALA A 178 -10.59 -3.83 6.85
N ILE A 179 -11.79 -4.08 6.33
CA ILE A 179 -12.39 -3.34 5.22
C ILE A 179 -13.77 -2.82 5.62
N VAL A 180 -14.20 -1.73 4.99
CA VAL A 180 -15.54 -1.14 5.17
C VAL A 180 -16.24 -1.00 3.82
N PRO A 181 -17.58 -0.94 3.76
CA PRO A 181 -18.29 -0.71 2.51
C PRO A 181 -17.88 0.61 1.84
N GLY A 182 -17.82 0.61 0.51
CA GLY A 182 -17.61 1.83 -0.28
C GLY A 182 -16.21 2.47 -0.14
N LYS A 183 -15.22 1.76 0.39
CA LYS A 183 -13.83 2.22 0.46
C LYS A 183 -12.87 1.27 -0.25
N ALA A 184 -11.91 1.80 -0.99
CA ALA A 184 -10.91 1.06 -1.76
C ALA A 184 -9.63 0.78 -0.96
N TYR A 185 -9.68 0.88 0.37
CA TYR A 185 -8.57 0.54 1.25
C TYR A 185 -8.91 -0.67 2.12
N PHE A 186 -7.87 -1.31 2.63
CA PHE A 186 -7.94 -1.96 3.93
C PHE A 186 -7.20 -1.11 4.97
N THR A 187 -7.58 -1.26 6.24
CA THR A 187 -6.84 -0.70 7.37
C THR A 187 -6.04 -1.78 8.06
N ALA A 188 -4.82 -1.48 8.47
CA ALA A 188 -4.06 -2.27 9.42
C ALA A 188 -3.87 -1.47 10.71
N ARG A 189 -4.52 -1.89 11.80
CA ARG A 189 -4.23 -1.36 13.13
C ARG A 189 -3.19 -2.24 13.78
N VAL A 190 -1.97 -1.72 13.89
CA VAL A 190 -0.82 -2.41 14.47
C VAL A 190 -0.72 -2.05 15.94
N GLN A 191 -0.51 -3.05 16.79
CA GLN A 191 -0.20 -2.86 18.21
C GLN A 191 0.99 -3.73 18.59
N ILE A 192 1.98 -3.12 19.25
CA ILE A 192 3.10 -3.83 19.86
C ILE A 192 3.07 -3.55 21.35
N ARG A 193 3.10 -4.62 22.14
CA ARG A 193 3.04 -4.58 23.59
C ARG A 193 4.25 -5.29 24.18
N ASN A 194 4.83 -4.69 25.20
CA ASN A 194 5.82 -5.33 26.05
C ASN A 194 5.14 -5.81 27.35
N PRO A 195 4.75 -7.08 27.47
CA PRO A 195 4.18 -7.62 28.70
C PRO A 195 5.23 -8.02 29.74
N THR A 196 6.52 -7.89 29.42
CA THR A 196 7.61 -8.32 30.31
C THR A 196 7.88 -7.29 31.41
N SER A 197 8.76 -7.63 32.35
CA SER A 197 9.20 -6.76 33.44
C SER A 197 10.42 -5.90 33.10
N VAL A 198 10.96 -5.99 31.88
CA VAL A 198 12.16 -5.28 31.44
C VAL A 198 11.88 -4.46 30.19
N THR A 199 12.66 -3.40 29.96
CA THR A 199 12.65 -2.70 28.67
C THR A 199 13.19 -3.62 27.58
N VAL A 200 12.53 -3.62 26.42
CA VAL A 200 12.94 -4.37 25.24
C VAL A 200 13.24 -3.38 24.12
N GLU A 201 14.38 -3.55 23.46
CA GLU A 201 14.71 -2.83 22.23
C GLU A 201 14.10 -3.59 21.03
N TYR A 202 13.39 -2.88 20.16
CA TYR A 202 12.75 -3.49 19.00
C TYR A 202 12.73 -2.54 17.80
N ALA A 203 12.55 -3.10 16.62
CA ALA A 203 12.02 -2.41 15.46
C ALA A 203 10.89 -3.24 14.87
N HIS A 204 9.84 -2.56 14.46
CA HIS A 204 8.79 -3.17 13.67
C HIS A 204 8.78 -2.52 12.31
N TRP A 205 8.59 -3.35 11.29
CA TRP A 205 8.42 -2.91 9.92
C TRP A 205 7.25 -3.61 9.25
N VAL A 206 6.58 -2.89 8.35
CA VAL A 206 5.68 -3.45 7.35
C VAL A 206 6.43 -3.50 6.04
N ASN A 207 6.48 -4.66 5.39
CA ASN A 207 7.10 -4.86 4.08
C ASN A 207 6.05 -5.29 3.06
N PRO A 208 5.40 -4.33 2.38
CA PRO A 208 4.61 -4.61 1.21
C PRO A 208 5.46 -4.78 -0.04
N GLN A 209 5.17 -5.84 -0.78
CA GLN A 209 5.84 -6.19 -2.04
C GLN A 209 4.95 -5.72 -3.19
N TRP A 210 5.17 -4.50 -3.67
CA TRP A 210 4.31 -3.85 -4.66
C TRP A 210 4.61 -4.29 -6.09
N ALA A 211 3.56 -4.53 -6.84
CA ALA A 211 3.58 -4.75 -8.28
C ALA A 211 2.31 -4.16 -8.93
N PRO A 212 2.10 -2.83 -8.87
CA PRO A 212 0.92 -2.19 -9.43
C PRO A 212 0.83 -2.39 -10.95
N GLY A 213 -0.39 -2.45 -11.49
CA GLY A 213 -0.63 -2.65 -12.92
C GLY A 213 -1.01 -4.09 -13.32
N GLY A 214 -1.07 -5.04 -12.37
CA GLY A 214 -1.72 -6.34 -12.57
C GLY A 214 -0.89 -7.41 -13.28
N GLU A 215 0.35 -7.11 -13.68
CA GLU A 215 1.23 -8.07 -14.38
C GLU A 215 2.03 -8.98 -13.43
N ASN A 216 1.78 -8.89 -12.11
CA ASN A 216 2.59 -9.55 -11.08
C ASN A 216 4.10 -9.27 -11.26
N GLY A 217 4.41 -8.03 -11.66
CA GLY A 217 5.74 -7.52 -11.89
C GLY A 217 5.72 -5.99 -12.08
N LEU A 218 6.87 -5.33 -11.95
CA LEU A 218 7.00 -3.90 -12.21
C LEU A 218 6.95 -3.62 -13.72
N THR A 219 6.16 -2.62 -14.12
CA THR A 219 6.17 -2.08 -15.47
C THR A 219 7.42 -1.22 -15.72
N ASP A 220 7.76 -0.96 -16.98
CA ASP A 220 8.99 -0.25 -17.31
C ASP A 220 9.03 1.18 -16.76
N HIS A 221 7.88 1.85 -16.64
CA HIS A 221 7.77 3.21 -16.12
C HIS A 221 7.14 3.24 -14.72
N THR A 222 7.49 2.27 -13.87
CA THR A 222 7.13 2.35 -12.45
C THR A 222 7.96 3.42 -11.73
N GLU A 223 7.27 4.35 -11.08
CA GLU A 223 7.81 5.38 -10.20
C GLU A 223 7.67 4.97 -8.73
N PHE A 224 8.70 5.23 -7.93
CA PHE A 224 8.74 5.14 -6.48
C PHE A 224 8.61 6.55 -5.91
N ILE A 225 7.63 6.75 -5.05
CA ILE A 225 7.22 8.06 -4.54
C ILE A 225 7.37 8.05 -3.03
N ILE A 226 8.29 8.87 -2.55
CA ILE A 226 8.64 9.01 -1.13
C ILE A 226 8.68 10.51 -0.83
N PRO A 227 7.94 11.02 0.17
CA PRO A 227 7.98 12.41 0.58
C PRO A 227 9.23 12.66 1.43
N THR A 228 10.38 12.79 0.77
CA THR A 228 11.68 13.10 1.40
C THR A 228 12.51 14.01 0.50
N GLU A 229 13.40 14.80 1.09
CA GLU A 229 14.34 15.63 0.32
C GLU A 229 15.59 14.84 -0.10
N ARG A 230 15.94 13.79 0.65
CA ARG A 230 17.22 13.10 0.54
C ARG A 230 17.07 11.61 0.83
N ILE A 231 17.92 10.82 0.19
CA ILE A 231 18.03 9.37 0.41
C ILE A 231 19.45 8.99 0.86
N LEU A 232 19.54 7.90 1.60
CA LEU A 232 20.77 7.26 2.03
C LEU A 232 20.91 5.90 1.35
N ILE A 233 22.10 5.59 0.88
CA ILE A 233 22.43 4.29 0.28
C ILE A 233 23.55 3.64 1.09
N GLU A 234 23.28 2.44 1.59
CA GLU A 234 24.24 1.66 2.35
C GLU A 234 25.46 1.30 1.50
N LYS A 235 26.64 1.20 2.14
CA LYS A 235 27.92 1.05 1.41
C LYS A 235 27.92 -0.14 0.46
N ARG A 236 27.26 -1.24 0.83
CA ARG A 236 27.14 -2.46 0.01
C ARG A 236 26.38 -2.24 -1.31
N TRP A 237 25.57 -1.19 -1.41
CA TRP A 237 24.73 -0.89 -2.58
C TRP A 237 25.21 0.30 -3.40
N GLN A 238 26.18 1.08 -2.91
CA GLN A 238 26.67 2.28 -3.60
C GLN A 238 27.34 1.98 -4.96
N GLU A 239 27.87 0.76 -5.16
CA GLU A 239 28.36 0.35 -6.48
C GLU A 239 27.22 0.23 -7.52
N ASN A 240 26.00 -0.09 -7.07
CA ASN A 240 24.84 -0.29 -7.95
C ASN A 240 24.02 1.00 -8.10
N LEU A 241 23.89 1.78 -7.03
CA LEU A 241 22.97 2.93 -6.94
C LEU A 241 23.68 4.30 -6.89
N GLY A 242 25.01 4.31 -6.79
CA GLY A 242 25.81 5.53 -6.66
C GLY A 242 26.10 5.94 -5.22
N PRO A 243 26.87 7.04 -5.02
CA PRO A 243 27.31 7.46 -3.70
C PRO A 243 26.15 7.94 -2.83
N SER A 244 26.34 7.91 -1.50
CA SER A 244 25.39 8.40 -0.50
C SER A 244 25.95 9.66 0.20
N PRO A 245 25.12 10.65 0.59
CA PRO A 245 23.68 10.76 0.36
C PRO A 245 23.35 11.32 -1.04
N GLN A 246 22.09 11.19 -1.48
CA GLN A 246 21.61 11.76 -2.75
C GLN A 246 20.35 12.62 -2.55
N VAL A 247 20.24 13.73 -3.28
CA VAL A 247 18.99 14.50 -3.37
C VAL A 247 17.93 13.62 -4.05
N TRP A 248 16.70 13.64 -3.53
CA TRP A 248 15.61 12.83 -4.07
C TRP A 248 14.89 13.49 -5.25
N ASP A 249 14.75 14.82 -5.22
CA ASP A 249 14.17 15.55 -6.34
C ASP A 249 15.00 15.38 -7.63
N GLY A 250 14.31 15.10 -8.74
CA GLY A 250 14.93 14.76 -10.03
C GLY A 250 15.80 13.50 -10.05
N ASN A 251 15.86 12.71 -8.98
CA ASN A 251 16.73 11.54 -8.91
C ASN A 251 16.27 10.41 -9.86
N PRO A 252 17.14 9.83 -10.70
CA PRO A 252 16.79 8.70 -11.57
C PRO A 252 16.26 7.47 -10.83
N LEU A 253 16.67 7.25 -9.57
CA LEU A 253 16.21 6.15 -8.72
C LEU A 253 14.73 6.29 -8.31
N ARG A 254 14.08 7.42 -8.60
CA ARG A 254 12.62 7.54 -8.54
C ARG A 254 11.92 6.60 -9.52
N PHE A 255 12.58 6.15 -10.58
CA PHE A 255 11.97 5.23 -11.55
C PHE A 255 12.74 3.93 -11.58
N ILE A 256 12.05 2.80 -11.75
CA ILE A 256 12.68 1.48 -11.82
C ILE A 256 13.81 1.44 -12.89
N GLN A 257 13.67 2.19 -13.99
CA GLN A 257 14.69 2.32 -15.04
C GLN A 257 16.04 2.87 -14.53
N GLY A 258 16.05 3.64 -13.45
CA GLY A 258 17.27 4.11 -12.79
C GLY A 258 18.02 3.01 -12.04
N TRP A 259 17.36 1.91 -11.70
CA TRP A 259 17.92 0.81 -10.91
C TRP A 259 18.60 -0.21 -11.82
N SER A 260 19.86 0.02 -12.17
CA SER A 260 20.58 -0.88 -13.09
C SER A 260 20.76 -2.31 -12.56
N ARG A 261 20.74 -2.49 -11.23
CA ARG A 261 20.93 -3.75 -10.50
C ARG A 261 20.13 -3.69 -9.20
N MET A 262 20.07 -4.81 -8.50
CA MET A 262 19.44 -4.86 -7.18
C MET A 262 20.07 -3.85 -6.21
N GLY A 263 19.28 -3.33 -5.30
CA GLY A 263 19.76 -2.44 -4.28
C GLY A 263 18.68 -2.04 -3.30
N ASP A 264 19.07 -1.15 -2.41
CA ASP A 264 18.33 -0.71 -1.24
C ASP A 264 18.67 0.77 -1.00
N LEU A 265 17.66 1.56 -0.67
CA LEU A 265 17.83 2.93 -0.23
C LEU A 265 16.87 3.26 0.91
N MET A 266 17.32 4.13 1.80
CA MET A 266 16.55 4.65 2.92
C MET A 266 16.14 6.10 2.66
N ALA A 267 14.91 6.47 2.99
CA ALA A 267 14.51 7.87 3.11
C ALA A 267 15.23 8.54 4.29
N ASP A 268 15.71 9.77 4.10
CA ASP A 268 16.35 10.54 5.16
C ASP A 268 15.40 11.61 5.71
N GLY A 269 14.48 11.17 6.55
CA GLY A 269 13.41 11.99 7.09
C GLY A 269 12.24 12.12 6.12
N LEU A 270 11.03 11.94 6.65
CA LEU A 270 9.79 12.10 5.90
C LEU A 270 9.22 13.49 6.13
N THR A 271 8.70 14.10 5.07
CA THR A 271 7.92 15.35 5.12
C THR A 271 6.42 15.09 5.18
N SER A 272 5.97 13.85 4.95
CA SER A 272 4.56 13.45 4.98
C SER A 272 4.38 11.96 5.28
N GLY A 273 3.18 11.59 5.73
CA GLY A 273 2.82 10.23 6.17
C GLY A 273 2.32 9.32 5.05
N PHE A 274 3.03 9.24 3.91
CA PHE A 274 2.69 8.29 2.86
C PHE A 274 3.92 7.86 2.05
N TYR A 275 3.82 6.74 1.33
CA TYR A 275 4.69 6.42 0.19
C TYR A 275 3.93 5.57 -0.82
N SER A 276 4.40 5.53 -2.06
CA SER A 276 3.70 4.85 -3.15
C SER A 276 4.63 4.27 -4.20
N ALA A 277 4.15 3.22 -4.88
CA ALA A 277 4.63 2.83 -6.19
C ALA A 277 3.53 3.10 -7.23
N TYR A 278 3.89 3.72 -8.36
CA TYR A 278 2.97 4.11 -9.42
C TYR A 278 3.44 3.62 -10.79
N SER A 279 2.65 2.83 -11.49
CA SER A 279 2.90 2.46 -12.87
C SER A 279 2.34 3.52 -13.82
N HIS A 280 3.22 4.24 -14.53
CA HIS A 280 2.78 5.16 -15.59
C HIS A 280 2.29 4.42 -16.84
N ASP A 281 2.68 3.16 -17.03
CA ASP A 281 2.23 2.31 -18.14
C ASP A 281 0.79 1.85 -17.94
N ALA A 282 0.41 1.49 -16.71
CA ALA A 282 -0.94 1.07 -16.34
C ALA A 282 -1.83 2.23 -15.86
N ASP A 283 -1.28 3.42 -15.63
CA ASP A 283 -1.97 4.58 -15.04
C ASP A 283 -2.56 4.23 -13.65
N GLU A 284 -1.89 3.37 -12.89
CA GLU A 284 -2.33 2.78 -11.61
C GLU A 284 -1.18 2.79 -10.60
N GLY A 285 -1.47 3.11 -9.34
CA GLY A 285 -0.53 2.96 -8.24
C GLY A 285 -1.16 2.38 -6.99
N ILE A 286 -0.33 2.16 -6.00
CA ILE A 286 -0.71 1.74 -4.65
C ILE A 286 0.03 2.59 -3.63
N VAL A 287 -0.69 3.04 -2.60
CA VAL A 287 -0.16 3.92 -1.57
C VAL A 287 -0.38 3.31 -0.19
N ARG A 288 0.61 3.48 0.68
CA ARG A 288 0.45 3.31 2.14
C ARG A 288 0.42 4.70 2.77
N VAL A 289 -0.60 4.95 3.59
CA VAL A 289 -0.77 6.16 4.41
C VAL A 289 -0.68 5.77 5.88
N PHE A 290 0.08 6.53 6.67
CA PHE A 290 0.47 6.19 8.02
C PHE A 290 0.80 7.43 8.87
N ASP A 291 0.95 7.24 10.17
CA ASP A 291 1.44 8.26 11.09
C ASP A 291 2.98 8.29 11.05
N PRO A 292 3.62 9.35 10.51
CA PRO A 292 5.07 9.41 10.38
C PRO A 292 5.78 9.61 11.74
N GLU A 293 5.08 10.03 12.79
CA GLU A 293 5.68 10.07 14.15
C GLU A 293 5.83 8.66 14.73
N LYS A 294 4.93 7.74 14.36
CA LYS A 294 4.95 6.35 14.81
C LYS A 294 5.77 5.44 13.89
N THR A 295 5.79 5.75 12.60
CA THR A 295 6.52 4.99 11.58
C THR A 295 7.40 5.91 10.73
N PRO A 296 8.50 6.46 11.30
CA PRO A 296 9.33 7.45 10.63
C PRO A 296 10.25 6.87 9.54
N GLY A 297 10.49 5.56 9.51
CA GLY A 297 11.40 4.93 8.56
C GLY A 297 10.70 4.50 7.28
N VAL A 298 11.34 4.77 6.14
CA VAL A 298 10.99 4.19 4.83
C VAL A 298 12.24 3.66 4.16
N ASP A 299 12.23 2.37 3.84
CA ASP A 299 13.26 1.69 3.04
C ASP A 299 12.67 1.25 1.71
N VAL A 300 13.47 1.21 0.64
CA VAL A 300 13.07 0.72 -0.67
C VAL A 300 14.10 -0.25 -1.19
N TRP A 301 13.67 -1.49 -1.44
CA TRP A 301 14.49 -2.54 -2.03
C TRP A 301 13.86 -3.09 -3.31
N THR A 302 14.67 -3.38 -4.32
CA THR A 302 14.22 -4.07 -5.54
C THR A 302 15.35 -4.85 -6.20
N TYR A 303 15.01 -5.78 -7.09
CA TYR A 303 15.94 -6.55 -7.91
C TYR A 303 16.61 -5.74 -9.04
N GLY A 304 16.13 -4.53 -9.30
CA GLY A 304 16.55 -3.66 -10.39
C GLY A 304 15.72 -3.83 -11.66
N PHE A 305 15.97 -3.00 -12.67
CA PHE A 305 15.24 -2.95 -13.92
C PHE A 305 15.43 -4.22 -14.75
N ARG A 306 14.33 -4.91 -15.05
CA ARG A 306 14.29 -6.12 -15.89
C ARG A 306 15.33 -7.17 -15.45
N PRO A 307 15.23 -7.71 -14.23
CA PRO A 307 16.16 -8.72 -13.77
C PRO A 307 16.04 -9.97 -14.66
N GLN A 308 17.15 -10.65 -14.93
CA GLN A 308 17.14 -11.85 -15.79
C GLN A 308 16.27 -12.97 -15.20
N ARG A 309 16.19 -13.04 -13.88
CA ARG A 309 15.32 -13.92 -13.10
C ARG A 309 15.12 -13.29 -11.73
N ILE A 310 14.02 -13.63 -11.10
CA ILE A 310 13.85 -13.44 -9.65
C ILE A 310 14.54 -14.62 -8.97
N PRO A 311 15.61 -14.40 -8.20
CA PRO A 311 16.13 -15.42 -7.30
C PRO A 311 14.99 -15.98 -6.47
N MET A 312 15.04 -17.27 -6.11
CA MET A 312 14.02 -17.85 -5.25
C MET A 312 12.59 -17.79 -5.85
N GLY A 313 12.43 -18.23 -7.10
CA GLY A 313 11.14 -18.53 -7.73
C GLY A 313 11.24 -19.77 -8.64
N SER A 314 10.26 -20.02 -9.51
CA SER A 314 10.31 -21.16 -10.45
C SER A 314 11.45 -21.09 -11.49
N GLY A 315 12.07 -19.92 -11.63
CA GLY A 315 13.03 -19.59 -12.69
C GLY A 315 12.39 -18.96 -13.94
N ALA A 316 11.07 -18.77 -13.94
CA ALA A 316 10.38 -17.98 -14.96
C ALA A 316 10.86 -16.52 -14.97
N SER A 317 10.83 -15.90 -16.15
CA SER A 317 11.11 -14.48 -16.29
C SER A 317 10.01 -13.68 -15.59
N ASN A 318 10.39 -12.74 -14.74
CA ASN A 318 9.48 -11.83 -14.05
C ASN A 318 10.20 -10.47 -13.90
N ALA A 319 9.48 -9.38 -14.13
CA ALA A 319 10.02 -8.01 -14.04
C ALA A 319 10.34 -7.55 -12.60
N GLY A 320 10.06 -8.40 -11.61
CA GLY A 320 10.33 -8.16 -10.20
C GLY A 320 9.27 -7.31 -9.53
N TYR A 321 9.55 -6.94 -8.30
CA TYR A 321 8.67 -6.12 -7.46
C TYR A 321 9.53 -5.10 -6.72
N VAL A 322 8.87 -4.19 -6.02
CA VAL A 322 9.55 -3.29 -5.08
C VAL A 322 9.04 -3.57 -3.67
N GLU A 323 9.97 -3.76 -2.75
CA GLU A 323 9.71 -3.74 -1.31
C GLU A 323 9.81 -2.27 -0.89
N MET A 324 8.72 -1.71 -0.36
CA MET A 324 8.77 -0.37 0.23
C MET A 324 8.39 -0.49 1.68
N TRP A 325 9.39 -0.60 2.56
CA TRP A 325 9.20 -0.85 3.97
C TRP A 325 8.75 0.41 4.71
N GLY A 326 7.97 0.25 5.77
CA GLY A 326 7.60 1.31 6.70
C GLY A 326 7.77 0.89 8.15
N GLY A 327 8.53 1.63 8.96
CA GLY A 327 8.95 1.13 10.27
C GLY A 327 9.02 2.13 11.40
N THR A 328 9.00 1.60 12.63
CA THR A 328 9.08 2.37 13.88
C THR A 328 10.46 2.97 14.15
N SER A 329 11.46 2.55 13.39
CA SER A 329 12.84 3.05 13.48
C SER A 329 13.20 3.88 12.25
N PRO A 330 14.02 4.93 12.38
CA PRO A 330 14.35 5.82 11.28
C PRO A 330 15.28 5.18 10.24
N THR A 331 16.04 4.14 10.61
CA THR A 331 16.94 3.43 9.69
C THR A 331 16.78 1.91 9.81
N TYR A 332 16.90 1.21 8.69
CA TYR A 332 16.90 -0.25 8.58
C TYR A 332 18.33 -0.77 8.35
N PRO A 333 18.69 -1.99 8.79
CA PRO A 333 17.97 -2.86 9.72
C PRO A 333 18.41 -2.67 11.18
N ASP A 334 19.34 -1.75 11.49
CA ASP A 334 20.03 -1.76 12.79
C ASP A 334 19.37 -0.89 13.88
N ALA A 335 18.63 0.16 13.52
CA ALA A 335 18.05 1.03 14.53
C ALA A 335 16.91 0.31 15.27
N ARG A 336 16.86 0.51 16.58
CA ARG A 336 15.86 -0.03 17.50
C ARG A 336 15.34 1.11 18.38
N GLN A 337 14.15 0.93 18.92
CA GLN A 337 13.52 1.84 19.87
C GLN A 337 13.20 1.07 21.17
N PRO A 338 13.32 1.72 22.34
CA PRO A 338 12.97 1.11 23.61
C PRO A 338 11.45 1.02 23.78
N LEU A 339 10.95 -0.12 24.24
CA LEU A 339 9.58 -0.28 24.77
C LEU A 339 9.62 -0.72 26.23
N GLY A 340 9.16 0.16 27.12
CA GLY A 340 9.21 -0.08 28.58
C GLY A 340 8.30 -1.22 29.07
N PRO A 341 8.50 -1.72 30.30
CA PRO A 341 7.67 -2.77 30.90
C PRO A 341 6.18 -2.40 30.93
N GLY A 342 5.31 -3.27 30.45
CA GLY A 342 3.87 -3.05 30.38
C GLY A 342 3.41 -2.01 29.35
N ALA A 343 4.34 -1.37 28.63
CA ALA A 343 4.01 -0.33 27.65
C ALA A 343 3.48 -0.94 26.35
N SER A 344 2.78 -0.11 25.57
CA SER A 344 2.34 -0.44 24.22
C SER A 344 2.43 0.76 23.30
N ILE A 345 2.76 0.52 22.04
CA ILE A 345 2.59 1.48 20.95
C ILE A 345 1.49 0.96 20.01
N GLN A 346 0.76 1.88 19.40
CA GLN A 346 -0.30 1.57 18.45
C GLN A 346 -0.47 2.69 17.44
N TRP A 347 -0.78 2.33 16.20
CA TRP A 347 -1.16 3.22 15.12
C TRP A 347 -2.07 2.49 14.12
N THR A 348 -2.60 3.22 13.15
CA THR A 348 -3.40 2.67 12.05
C THR A 348 -2.77 3.10 10.73
N GLU A 349 -2.78 2.20 9.77
CA GLU A 349 -2.32 2.44 8.41
C GLU A 349 -3.44 2.13 7.43
N TRP A 350 -3.45 2.83 6.31
CA TRP A 350 -4.35 2.60 5.19
C TRP A 350 -3.52 2.25 3.98
N MET A 351 -3.90 1.18 3.28
CA MET A 351 -3.28 0.83 2.02
C MET A 351 -4.36 0.70 0.96
N TYR A 352 -4.18 1.43 -0.14
CA TYR A 352 -5.12 1.40 -1.24
C TYR A 352 -4.49 1.61 -2.61
N PRO A 353 -5.01 0.93 -3.64
CA PRO A 353 -4.80 1.27 -5.03
C PRO A 353 -5.56 2.54 -5.45
N TYR A 354 -4.99 3.24 -6.42
CA TYR A 354 -5.54 4.42 -7.06
C TYR A 354 -5.16 4.45 -8.53
N GLN A 355 -5.88 5.21 -9.37
CA GLN A 355 -5.66 5.22 -10.82
C GLN A 355 -5.91 6.59 -11.45
N GLN A 356 -5.37 6.78 -12.65
CA GLN A 356 -5.56 7.92 -13.53
C GLN A 356 -5.16 9.29 -12.94
N THR A 357 -4.26 9.29 -11.96
CA THR A 357 -3.71 10.51 -11.37
C THR A 357 -2.45 11.01 -12.08
N ARG A 358 -1.76 10.16 -12.87
CA ARG A 358 -0.49 10.46 -13.56
C ARG A 358 0.69 10.78 -12.63
N GLY A 359 0.72 10.14 -11.46
CA GLY A 359 1.68 10.41 -10.39
C GLY A 359 0.98 10.60 -9.04
N LEU A 360 1.72 11.08 -8.05
CA LEU A 360 1.23 11.35 -6.70
C LEU A 360 2.11 12.41 -6.01
N ASP A 361 1.48 13.47 -5.51
CA ASP A 361 2.13 14.50 -4.69
C ASP A 361 1.56 14.54 -3.26
N TYR A 362 0.33 14.05 -3.06
CA TYR A 362 -0.32 13.98 -1.76
C TYR A 362 -1.20 12.74 -1.64
N ALA A 363 -1.20 12.10 -0.47
CA ALA A 363 -2.17 11.08 -0.12
C ALA A 363 -2.55 11.11 1.36
N ASP A 364 -3.84 10.89 1.64
CA ASP A 364 -4.37 10.55 2.96
C ASP A 364 -5.33 9.35 2.86
N GLU A 365 -6.07 9.00 3.91
CA GLU A 365 -7.01 7.87 3.87
C GLU A 365 -8.20 8.07 2.93
N ASN A 366 -8.44 9.29 2.46
CA ASN A 366 -9.59 9.68 1.66
C ASN A 366 -9.24 9.91 0.18
N VAL A 367 -8.03 10.36 -0.13
CA VAL A 367 -7.70 10.78 -1.50
C VAL A 367 -6.20 10.69 -1.83
N ALA A 368 -5.92 10.29 -3.07
CA ALA A 368 -4.63 10.41 -3.74
C ALA A 368 -4.70 11.54 -4.79
N ILE A 369 -3.77 12.49 -4.73
CA ILE A 369 -3.76 13.70 -5.57
C ILE A 369 -2.38 13.87 -6.22
N ASN A 370 -2.39 14.22 -7.50
CA ASN A 370 -1.23 14.65 -8.28
C ASN A 370 -1.46 16.08 -8.76
N PHE A 371 -0.47 16.93 -8.57
CA PHE A 371 -0.45 18.32 -8.98
C PHE A 371 0.93 18.65 -9.57
N GLN A 372 1.05 18.46 -10.88
CA GLN A 372 2.34 18.64 -11.55
C GLN A 372 2.27 19.79 -12.56
N VAL A 373 3.17 20.77 -12.42
CA VAL A 373 3.38 21.79 -13.46
C VAL A 373 4.39 21.27 -14.50
N VAL A 374 3.97 21.20 -15.76
CA VAL A 374 4.83 20.78 -16.89
C VAL A 374 5.23 22.04 -17.67
N SER A 375 6.31 22.69 -17.21
CA SER A 375 6.73 24.01 -17.66
C SER A 375 6.95 24.12 -19.18
N ASP A 376 7.64 23.15 -19.78
CA ASP A 376 7.93 23.14 -21.23
C ASP A 376 6.66 23.04 -22.09
N ALA A 377 5.65 22.32 -21.58
CA ALA A 377 4.35 22.19 -22.23
C ALA A 377 3.35 23.28 -21.81
N ARG A 378 3.72 24.17 -20.88
CA ARG A 378 2.88 25.21 -20.25
C ARG A 378 1.50 24.65 -19.88
N ARG A 379 1.48 23.56 -19.12
CA ARG A 379 0.25 22.92 -18.63
C ARG A 379 0.43 22.46 -17.19
N VAL A 380 -0.69 22.25 -16.50
CA VAL A 380 -0.74 21.55 -15.21
C VAL A 380 -1.37 20.18 -15.44
N VAL A 381 -0.95 19.18 -14.67
CA VAL A 381 -1.67 17.91 -14.49
C VAL A 381 -2.31 17.95 -13.12
N VAL A 382 -3.63 17.84 -13.06
CA VAL A 382 -4.42 17.76 -11.82
C VAL A 382 -5.14 16.42 -11.82
N GLY A 383 -4.60 15.46 -11.07
CA GLY A 383 -5.17 14.13 -10.90
C GLY A 383 -5.70 13.94 -9.49
N LEU A 384 -6.89 13.35 -9.33
CA LEU A 384 -7.50 13.06 -8.04
C LEU A 384 -8.24 11.72 -8.11
N CYS A 385 -7.79 10.75 -7.32
CA CYS A 385 -8.46 9.47 -7.15
C CYS A 385 -8.81 9.28 -5.67
N PRO A 386 -10.09 9.37 -5.29
CA PRO A 386 -10.50 9.17 -3.91
C PRO A 386 -10.53 7.69 -3.55
N SER A 387 -10.40 7.37 -2.27
CA SER A 387 -10.56 6.01 -1.75
C SER A 387 -12.02 5.58 -1.64
N GLY A 388 -13.00 6.43 -1.94
CA GLY A 388 -14.43 6.11 -1.93
C GLY A 388 -15.22 7.18 -2.68
N ASP A 389 -16.54 7.19 -2.52
CA ASP A 389 -17.35 8.28 -3.09
C ASP A 389 -16.93 9.62 -2.47
N TRP A 390 -16.60 10.59 -3.32
CA TRP A 390 -16.07 11.88 -2.92
C TRP A 390 -16.75 13.00 -3.71
N SER A 391 -17.02 14.11 -3.04
CA SER A 391 -17.56 15.32 -3.65
C SER A 391 -16.96 16.56 -3.00
N GLY A 392 -16.49 17.49 -3.82
CA GLY A 392 -15.86 18.72 -3.36
C GLY A 392 -15.44 19.62 -4.52
N SER A 393 -14.64 20.64 -4.21
CA SER A 393 -14.07 21.56 -5.18
C SER A 393 -12.58 21.27 -5.34
N VAL A 394 -12.09 21.41 -6.58
CA VAL A 394 -10.68 21.45 -6.92
C VAL A 394 -10.41 22.83 -7.52
N GLU A 395 -9.44 23.54 -6.97
CA GLU A 395 -9.18 24.93 -7.31
C GLU A 395 -7.70 25.17 -7.58
N LEU A 396 -7.39 25.77 -8.72
CA LEU A 396 -6.05 26.21 -9.08
C LEU A 396 -5.88 27.68 -8.69
N TRP A 397 -4.89 27.97 -7.87
CA TRP A 397 -4.63 29.29 -7.32
C TRP A 397 -3.23 29.78 -7.68
N ARG A 398 -3.03 31.10 -7.62
CA ARG A 398 -1.73 31.69 -7.30
C ARG A 398 -1.57 31.66 -5.78
N GLY A 399 -0.45 31.18 -5.27
CA GLY A 399 -0.16 31.05 -3.84
C GLY A 399 -0.22 32.40 -3.15
N SER A 400 0.25 33.46 -3.81
CA SER A 400 0.11 34.85 -3.35
C SER A 400 -1.33 35.26 -3.03
N ASP A 401 -2.31 34.63 -3.69
CA ASP A 401 -3.72 34.99 -3.61
C ASP A 401 -4.52 34.06 -2.70
N LEU A 402 -3.94 32.93 -2.28
CA LEU A 402 -4.63 31.90 -1.52
C LEU A 402 -5.09 32.38 -0.13
N SER A 403 -4.31 33.28 0.50
CA SER A 403 -4.68 33.91 1.77
C SER A 403 -5.86 34.89 1.66
N LEU A 404 -6.22 35.28 0.43
CA LEU A 404 -7.33 36.16 0.08
C LEU A 404 -8.45 35.40 -0.64
N ALA A 405 -8.56 34.08 -0.44
CA ALA A 405 -9.52 33.24 -1.15
C ALA A 405 -11.00 33.60 -0.88
N ASP A 406 -11.31 34.36 0.16
CA ASP A 406 -12.65 34.91 0.41
C ASP A 406 -12.94 36.17 -0.43
N GLU A 407 -11.91 36.78 -1.01
CA GLU A 407 -11.98 38.05 -1.76
C GLU A 407 -11.60 37.92 -3.24
N ARG A 408 -10.94 36.81 -3.62
CA ARG A 408 -10.50 36.53 -4.99
C ARG A 408 -11.11 35.22 -5.49
N GLU A 409 -11.15 35.10 -6.82
CA GLU A 409 -11.53 33.85 -7.48
C GLU A 409 -10.27 33.06 -7.87
N PRO A 410 -10.32 31.72 -7.85
CA PRO A 410 -9.23 30.90 -8.36
C PRO A 410 -9.03 31.09 -9.87
N LEU A 411 -7.84 30.75 -10.37
CA LEU A 411 -7.54 30.72 -11.81
C LEU A 411 -8.45 29.72 -12.55
N ARG A 412 -8.73 28.59 -11.90
CA ARG A 412 -9.66 27.55 -12.36
C ARG A 412 -10.37 26.95 -11.16
N ARG A 413 -11.64 26.62 -11.31
CA ARG A 413 -12.42 25.88 -10.31
C ARG A 413 -13.21 24.77 -10.98
N TRP A 414 -13.21 23.60 -10.36
CA TRP A 414 -14.01 22.46 -10.75
C TRP A 414 -14.80 21.95 -9.55
N GLU A 415 -16.12 21.86 -9.70
CA GLU A 415 -16.95 21.07 -8.79
C GLU A 415 -16.85 19.62 -9.24
N VAL A 416 -16.38 18.75 -8.35
CA VAL A 416 -15.95 17.40 -8.68
C VAL A 416 -16.74 16.41 -7.83
N THR A 417 -17.27 15.39 -8.51
CA THR A 417 -17.73 14.14 -7.90
C THR A 417 -16.90 13.03 -8.50
N ALA A 418 -16.18 12.29 -7.65
CA ALA A 418 -15.26 11.24 -8.06
C ALA A 418 -15.41 10.02 -7.16
N ASN A 419 -14.98 8.86 -7.65
CA ASN A 419 -14.86 7.64 -6.86
C ASN A 419 -13.72 6.78 -7.44
N PRO A 420 -13.33 5.66 -6.82
CA PRO A 420 -12.25 4.81 -7.33
C PRO A 420 -12.43 4.35 -8.79
N GLU A 421 -13.66 4.20 -9.28
CA GLU A 421 -13.95 3.81 -10.67
C GLU A 421 -13.92 4.99 -11.65
N ARG A 422 -14.05 6.22 -11.14
CA ARG A 422 -14.11 7.45 -11.93
C ARG A 422 -13.28 8.55 -11.25
N PRO A 423 -11.94 8.46 -11.34
CA PRO A 423 -11.05 9.54 -10.90
C PRO A 423 -11.31 10.83 -11.68
N PHE A 424 -10.85 11.94 -11.12
CA PHE A 424 -10.84 13.24 -11.77
C PHE A 424 -9.46 13.53 -12.34
N LEU A 425 -9.39 13.87 -13.62
CA LEU A 425 -8.16 14.29 -14.28
C LEU A 425 -8.42 15.52 -15.15
N GLN A 426 -7.64 16.57 -14.95
CA GLN A 426 -7.63 17.76 -15.78
C GLN A 426 -6.21 18.13 -16.18
N THR A 427 -6.05 18.65 -17.40
CA THR A 427 -4.76 19.12 -17.90
C THR A 427 -4.85 20.55 -18.45
N PRO A 428 -5.20 21.55 -17.62
CA PRO A 428 -5.41 22.91 -18.09
C PRO A 428 -4.11 23.51 -18.65
N ASN A 429 -4.26 24.28 -19.72
CA ASN A 429 -3.17 25.05 -20.31
C ASN A 429 -2.90 26.33 -19.51
N LEU A 430 -1.63 26.74 -19.43
CA LEU A 430 -1.10 27.92 -18.73
C LEU A 430 -0.59 29.01 -19.68
N GLN A 431 -1.04 29.05 -20.93
CA GLN A 431 -0.59 30.03 -21.94
C GLN A 431 -0.77 31.49 -21.50
N GLU A 432 -1.75 31.75 -20.63
CA GLU A 432 -2.07 33.05 -20.05
C GLU A 432 -1.12 33.49 -18.93
N LEU A 433 -0.30 32.58 -18.39
CA LEU A 433 0.66 32.83 -17.31
C LEU A 433 2.09 32.89 -17.85
N VAL A 434 2.94 33.74 -17.28
CA VAL A 434 4.38 33.71 -17.56
C VAL A 434 5.08 32.62 -16.73
N VAL A 435 6.20 32.09 -17.23
CA VAL A 435 6.90 30.95 -16.60
C VAL A 435 7.30 31.24 -15.16
N SER A 436 7.63 32.48 -14.82
CA SER A 436 7.98 32.87 -13.44
C SER A 436 6.80 32.79 -12.45
N GLU A 437 5.56 32.60 -12.92
CA GLU A 437 4.39 32.39 -12.07
C GLU A 437 4.15 30.90 -11.77
N PHE A 438 4.85 29.98 -12.42
CA PHE A 438 4.58 28.54 -12.31
C PHE A 438 4.88 27.99 -10.92
N ASP A 439 5.96 28.47 -10.30
CA ASP A 439 6.37 28.06 -8.93
C ASP A 439 5.44 28.61 -7.83
N ASP A 440 4.58 29.59 -8.17
CA ASP A 440 3.55 30.14 -7.28
C ASP A 440 2.20 29.44 -7.45
N LEU A 441 2.05 28.48 -8.37
CA LEU A 441 0.77 27.78 -8.52
C LEU A 441 0.53 26.85 -7.33
N ARG A 442 -0.71 26.84 -6.83
CA ARG A 442 -1.15 25.99 -5.72
C ARG A 442 -2.45 25.29 -6.07
N LEU A 443 -2.59 24.04 -5.65
CA LEU A 443 -3.85 23.31 -5.75
C LEU A 443 -4.55 23.28 -4.40
N ARG A 444 -5.77 23.79 -4.34
CA ARG A 444 -6.64 23.70 -3.16
C ARG A 444 -7.76 22.70 -3.43
N VAL A 445 -7.86 21.66 -2.61
CA VAL A 445 -8.81 20.55 -2.80
C VAL A 445 -9.64 20.34 -1.55
N GLY A 446 -10.96 20.24 -1.67
CA GLY A 446 -11.84 19.93 -0.55
C GLY A 446 -13.14 20.70 -0.54
N SER A 447 -13.63 21.01 0.66
CA SER A 447 -14.89 21.73 0.84
C SER A 447 -14.96 22.36 2.23
N ASN A 448 -15.87 23.29 2.44
CA ASN A 448 -16.12 23.87 3.78
C ASN A 448 -16.59 22.84 4.83
N ARG A 449 -17.02 21.64 4.40
CA ARG A 449 -17.42 20.55 5.32
C ARG A 449 -16.29 19.57 5.61
N SER A 450 -15.50 19.23 4.59
CA SER A 450 -14.41 18.26 4.68
C SER A 450 -13.06 18.87 5.07
N GLY A 451 -12.98 20.20 5.12
CA GLY A 451 -11.71 20.91 5.18
C GLY A 451 -11.08 21.05 3.79
N TRP A 452 -10.00 21.82 3.74
CA TRP A 452 -9.26 22.13 2.53
C TRP A 452 -7.82 21.64 2.67
N ILE A 453 -7.36 20.90 1.67
CA ILE A 453 -5.98 20.49 1.47
C ILE A 453 -5.36 21.50 0.50
N VAL A 454 -4.12 21.91 0.75
CA VAL A 454 -3.33 22.74 -0.16
C VAL A 454 -2.09 21.95 -0.54
N ILE A 455 -1.85 21.84 -1.85
CA ILE A 455 -0.69 21.17 -2.43
C ILE A 455 0.15 22.23 -3.12
N ASP A 456 1.44 22.22 -2.81
CA ASP A 456 2.42 23.21 -3.23
C ASP A 456 3.00 22.95 -4.63
#